data_AF-A0A7S1Z0F7-F1
#
_entry.id   AF-A0A7S1Z0F7-F1
#
_cell.length_a   1.000
_cell.length_b   1.000
_cell.length_c   1.000
_cell.angle_alpha   90.00
_cell.angle_beta   90.00
_cell.angle_gamma   90.00
#
_symmetry.space_group_name_H-M   'P 1'
#
loop_
_entity.id
_entity.type
_entity.pdbx_description
1 polymer ?
#
loop_
_entity_poly.entity_id
_entity_poly.type
_entity_poly.pdbx_seq_one_letter_code
_entity_poly.pdbx_strand_id
1 'polypeptide(L)'
;VRASQPMFLTLIVFGSIISSLSIIPLGLETEYRDSNNIKKVDAACMAVPWLWGIGFAVTFSALFAKVMRVKLLYKAASKMKRRKIESKDVFSIMFIVLAIETVILLTFQFVSPLRWEREVLRDINGNAVESVGCCESESGWWFFAALVGFNILCLFYALVLCFQTKHIPSDFAESNYIFLSVMFMFQVLVLAVPVSAMVRDNTNVFYFMRAGAIFLQNFTVLCIIFGPKMYRIYKKEDSRATIRRHL
;
A
#
# COMPACT_ATOMS: atom_id res chain seq x y z
N VAL A 1 -7.49 -17.27 19.07
CA VAL A 1 -6.43 -16.28 18.77
C VAL A 1 -5.11 -16.92 18.30
N ARG A 2 -4.81 -18.19 18.67
CA ARG A 2 -3.58 -18.91 18.26
C ARG A 2 -3.43 -19.33 16.78
N ALA A 3 -4.40 -19.03 15.90
CA ALA A 3 -4.36 -19.49 14.49
C ALA A 3 -3.94 -18.40 13.49
N SER A 4 -4.23 -17.12 13.75
CA SER A 4 -3.72 -16.02 12.92
C SER A 4 -2.41 -15.53 13.50
N GLN A 5 -1.32 -15.68 12.76
CA GLN A 5 0.00 -15.28 13.21
C GLN A 5 0.02 -13.76 13.45
N PRO A 6 0.24 -13.29 14.69
CA PRO A 6 0.11 -11.87 15.06
C PRO A 6 1.11 -11.00 14.30
N MET A 7 2.30 -11.53 14.03
CA MET A 7 3.39 -10.83 13.34
C MET A 7 2.97 -10.26 11.97
N PHE A 8 2.27 -11.04 11.12
CA PHE A 8 1.83 -10.57 9.81
C PHE A 8 0.71 -9.52 9.90
N LEU A 9 -0.12 -9.58 10.94
CA LEU A 9 -1.16 -8.57 11.16
C LEU A 9 -0.53 -7.25 11.61
N THR A 10 0.47 -7.29 12.49
CA THR A 10 1.23 -6.11 12.90
C THR A 10 1.92 -5.45 11.71
N LEU A 11 2.51 -6.24 10.80
CA LEU A 11 3.15 -5.71 9.59
C LEU A 11 2.15 -5.03 8.65
N ILE A 12 0.95 -5.58 8.46
CA ILE A 12 -0.10 -4.94 7.66
C ILE A 12 -0.48 -3.57 8.25
N VAL A 13 -0.68 -3.50 9.56
CA VAL A 13 -1.00 -2.23 10.25
C VAL A 13 0.14 -1.24 10.12
N PHE A 14 1.37 -1.69 10.36
CA PHE A 14 2.56 -0.85 10.25
C PHE A 14 2.74 -0.29 8.84
N GLY A 15 2.63 -1.13 7.81
CA GLY A 15 2.68 -0.70 6.41
C GLY A 15 1.54 0.27 6.07
N SER A 16 0.33 0.04 6.59
CA SER A 16 -0.82 0.91 6.36
C SER A 16 -0.62 2.30 7.00
N ILE A 17 -0.05 2.36 8.21
CA ILE A 17 0.30 3.62 8.87
C ILE A 17 1.35 4.39 8.06
N ILE A 18 2.42 3.73 7.63
CA ILE A 18 3.47 4.37 6.82
C ILE A 18 2.90 4.91 5.51
N SER A 19 2.09 4.11 4.82
CA SER A 19 1.45 4.52 3.58
C SER A 19 0.51 5.72 3.81
N SER A 20 -0.27 5.71 4.89
CA SER A 20 -1.18 6.81 5.21
C SER A 20 -0.46 8.10 5.60
N LEU A 21 0.73 8.00 6.21
CA LEU A 21 1.56 9.16 6.54
C LEU A 21 2.01 9.93 5.29
N SER A 22 2.01 9.32 4.10
CA SER A 22 2.31 10.02 2.84
C SER A 22 1.29 11.10 2.45
N ILE A 23 0.08 11.08 3.03
CA ILE A 23 -0.96 12.09 2.79
C ILE A 23 -0.56 13.44 3.41
N ILE A 24 0.16 13.43 4.54
CA ILE A 24 0.61 14.65 5.22
C ILE A 24 1.55 15.48 4.33
N PRO A 25 2.70 14.94 3.84
CA PRO A 25 3.60 15.70 2.98
C PRO A 25 2.98 16.05 1.63
N LEU A 26 1.99 15.31 1.16
CA LEU A 26 1.26 15.64 -0.07
C LEU A 26 0.50 16.97 0.06
N GLY A 27 0.07 17.35 1.27
CA GLY A 27 -0.69 18.58 1.53
C GLY A 27 0.14 19.75 2.04
N LEU A 28 1.47 19.63 2.06
CA LEU A 28 2.35 20.71 2.52
C LEU A 28 2.60 21.73 1.41
N GLU A 29 2.15 22.96 1.64
CA GLU A 29 2.42 24.10 0.77
C GLU A 29 3.28 25.16 1.49
N THR A 30 3.95 26.02 0.72
CA THR A 30 4.72 27.15 1.27
C THR A 30 4.38 28.46 0.57
N GLU A 31 4.51 29.57 1.30
CA GLU A 31 4.38 30.92 0.74
C GLU A 31 5.61 31.32 -0.09
N TYR A 32 5.40 32.17 -1.09
CA TYR A 32 6.36 32.59 -2.12
C TYR A 32 7.73 33.11 -1.62
N ARG A 33 7.86 33.48 -0.34
CA ARG A 33 8.95 34.36 0.13
C ARG A 33 9.92 33.75 1.15
N ASP A 34 9.77 32.48 1.53
CA ASP A 34 10.65 31.87 2.54
C ASP A 34 11.57 30.78 1.97
N SER A 35 12.78 31.19 1.58
CA SER A 35 13.83 30.30 1.07
C SER A 35 14.23 29.16 2.02
N ASN A 36 14.05 29.33 3.34
CA ASN A 36 14.31 28.26 4.30
C ASN A 36 13.21 27.18 4.30
N ASN A 37 12.02 27.50 3.79
CA ASN A 37 10.92 26.54 3.67
C ASN A 37 10.94 25.76 2.36
N ILE A 38 11.61 26.25 1.30
CA ILE A 38 11.74 25.55 0.01
C ILE A 38 12.36 24.16 0.20
N LYS A 39 13.47 24.05 0.94
CA LYS A 39 14.11 22.75 1.22
C LYS A 39 13.20 21.78 1.97
N LYS A 40 12.28 22.30 2.80
CA LYS A 40 11.32 21.47 3.55
C LYS A 40 10.22 20.94 2.63
N VAL A 41 9.71 21.75 1.71
CA VAL A 41 8.69 21.31 0.73
C VAL A 41 9.30 20.41 -0.35
N ASP A 42 10.55 20.60 -0.75
CA ASP A 42 11.28 19.65 -1.60
C ASP A 42 11.41 18.28 -0.92
N ALA A 43 11.79 18.28 0.36
CA ALA A 43 11.86 17.06 1.16
C ALA A 43 10.47 16.40 1.31
N ALA A 44 9.40 17.20 1.44
CA ALA A 44 8.04 16.70 1.47
C ALA A 44 7.64 16.05 0.13
N CYS A 45 7.93 16.69 -1.00
CA CYS A 45 7.71 16.16 -2.35
C CYS A 45 8.34 14.78 -2.53
N MET A 46 9.59 14.62 -2.08
CA MET A 46 10.28 13.32 -2.13
C MET A 46 9.81 12.33 -1.06
N ALA A 47 9.34 12.79 0.10
CA ALA A 47 8.82 11.90 1.13
C ALA A 47 7.56 11.14 0.67
N VAL A 48 6.73 11.70 -0.21
CA VAL A 48 5.51 11.06 -0.73
C VAL A 48 5.78 9.69 -1.36
N PRO A 49 6.59 9.56 -2.44
CA PRO A 49 6.85 8.26 -3.06
C PRO A 49 7.54 7.27 -2.10
N TRP A 50 8.40 7.75 -1.20
CA TRP A 50 9.06 6.91 -0.20
C TRP A 50 8.08 6.30 0.81
N LEU A 51 7.26 7.13 1.44
CA LEU A 51 6.27 6.68 2.43
C LEU A 51 5.22 5.78 1.77
N TRP A 52 4.73 6.18 0.60
CA TRP A 52 3.76 5.37 -0.14
C TRP A 52 4.35 4.01 -0.57
N GLY A 53 5.51 4.01 -1.22
CA GLY A 53 6.17 2.80 -1.71
C GLY A 53 6.51 1.84 -0.59
N ILE A 54 7.27 2.28 0.43
CA ILE A 54 7.64 1.41 1.56
C ILE A 54 6.40 0.90 2.32
N GLY A 55 5.41 1.74 2.56
CA GLY A 55 4.17 1.32 3.24
C GLY A 55 3.39 0.29 2.43
N PHE A 56 3.29 0.48 1.12
CA PHE A 56 2.68 -0.47 0.19
C PHE A 56 3.45 -1.80 0.18
N ALA A 57 4.77 -1.75 0.00
CA ALA A 57 5.68 -2.88 -0.04
C ALA A 57 5.54 -3.79 1.19
N VAL A 58 5.53 -3.20 2.38
CA VAL A 58 5.39 -3.91 3.66
C VAL A 58 4.03 -4.59 3.75
N THR A 59 2.96 -3.87 3.40
CA THR A 59 1.58 -4.39 3.43
C THR A 59 1.41 -5.55 2.46
N PHE A 60 1.83 -5.36 1.20
CA PHE A 60 1.81 -6.38 0.16
C PHE A 60 2.62 -7.61 0.58
N SER A 61 3.86 -7.40 1.04
CA SER A 61 4.77 -8.47 1.45
C SER A 61 4.17 -9.32 2.57
N ALA A 62 3.48 -8.71 3.53
CA ALA A 62 2.80 -9.42 4.62
C ALA A 62 1.61 -10.26 4.13
N LEU A 63 0.83 -9.77 3.16
CA LEU A 63 -0.26 -10.53 2.54
C LEU A 63 0.27 -11.68 1.70
N PHE A 64 1.25 -11.40 0.84
CA PHE A 64 1.93 -12.37 0.00
C PHE A 64 2.55 -13.51 0.82
N ALA A 65 3.20 -13.16 1.94
CA ALA A 65 3.77 -14.09 2.89
C ALA A 65 2.76 -15.12 3.41
N LYS A 66 1.54 -14.67 3.73
CA LYS A 66 0.47 -15.57 4.18
C LYS A 66 0.04 -16.54 3.07
N VAL A 67 -0.13 -16.05 1.85
CA VAL A 67 -0.52 -16.88 0.69
C VAL A 67 0.54 -17.94 0.41
N MET A 68 1.82 -17.53 0.38
CA MET A 68 2.95 -18.43 0.15
C MET A 68 3.07 -19.50 1.22
N ARG A 69 2.87 -19.13 2.49
CA ARG A 69 2.88 -20.11 3.59
C ARG A 69 1.79 -21.17 3.39
N VAL A 70 0.56 -20.78 3.03
CA VAL A 70 -0.53 -21.73 2.76
C VAL A 70 -0.18 -22.65 1.61
N LYS A 71 0.36 -22.11 0.51
CA LYS A 71 0.82 -22.90 -0.65
C LYS A 71 1.90 -23.91 -0.26
N LEU A 72 2.89 -23.49 0.53
CA LEU A 72 3.97 -24.36 1.00
C LEU A 72 3.47 -25.45 1.96
N LEU A 73 2.54 -25.13 2.86
CA LEU A 73 1.93 -26.10 3.78
C LEU A 73 1.20 -27.18 3.00
N TYR A 74 0.37 -26.78 2.04
CA TYR A 74 -0.38 -27.72 1.23
C TYR A 74 0.52 -28.61 0.38
N LYS A 75 1.56 -28.04 -0.25
CA LYS A 75 2.55 -28.80 -1.02
C LYS A 75 3.32 -29.80 -0.15
N ALA A 76 3.64 -29.45 1.09
CA ALA A 76 4.29 -30.36 2.03
C ALA A 76 3.35 -31.50 2.48
N ALA A 77 2.09 -31.16 2.78
CA ALA A 77 1.05 -32.12 3.15
C ALA A 77 0.76 -33.12 2.02
N SER A 78 0.61 -32.64 0.78
CA SER A 78 0.41 -33.48 -0.41
C SER A 78 1.58 -34.45 -0.66
N LYS A 79 2.81 -34.05 -0.32
CA LYS A 79 4.00 -34.91 -0.41
C LYS A 79 4.21 -35.81 0.80
N MET A 80 3.30 -35.83 1.77
CA MET A 80 3.43 -36.52 3.06
C MET A 80 4.76 -36.24 3.78
N LYS A 81 5.38 -35.09 3.50
CA LYS A 81 6.64 -34.68 4.15
C LYS A 81 6.31 -33.71 5.26
N ARG A 82 6.65 -34.08 6.50
CA ARG A 82 6.55 -33.18 7.65
C ARG A 82 7.63 -32.10 7.56
N ARG A 83 7.36 -31.05 6.78
CA ARG A 83 8.21 -29.86 6.69
C ARG A 83 7.73 -28.83 7.69
N LYS A 84 8.53 -28.53 8.70
CA LYS A 84 8.33 -27.33 9.52
C LYS A 84 8.67 -26.14 8.63
N ILE A 85 7.65 -25.44 8.14
CA ILE A 85 7.88 -24.22 7.35
C ILE A 85 8.42 -23.17 8.31
N GLU A 86 9.72 -22.92 8.15
CA GLU A 86 10.41 -21.90 8.87
C GLU A 86 9.99 -20.53 8.31
N SER A 87 9.74 -19.58 9.19
CA SER A 87 9.33 -18.23 8.77
C SER A 87 10.37 -17.55 7.87
N LYS A 88 11.63 -17.99 7.92
CA LYS A 88 12.77 -17.46 7.16
C LYS A 88 12.57 -17.50 5.64
N ASP A 89 12.03 -18.60 5.09
CA ASP A 89 11.79 -18.75 3.65
C ASP A 89 10.86 -17.65 3.11
N VAL A 90 9.89 -17.26 3.93
CA VAL A 90 8.89 -16.25 3.56
C VAL A 90 9.45 -14.83 3.75
N PHE A 91 10.20 -14.59 4.83
CA PHE A 91 10.88 -13.31 5.06
C PHE A 91 11.92 -12.97 3.98
N SER A 92 12.58 -13.98 3.41
CA SER A 92 13.54 -13.77 2.32
C SER A 92 12.90 -13.12 1.09
N ILE A 93 11.70 -13.56 0.69
CA ILE A 93 11.00 -12.96 -0.45
C ILE A 93 10.56 -11.53 -0.14
N MET A 94 10.09 -11.27 1.08
CA MET A 94 9.72 -9.91 1.52
C MET A 94 10.92 -8.96 1.41
N PHE A 95 12.11 -9.40 1.83
CA PHE A 95 13.32 -8.61 1.75
C PHE A 95 13.71 -8.29 0.31
N ILE A 96 13.55 -9.25 -0.62
CA ILE A 96 13.83 -9.04 -2.05
C ILE A 96 12.90 -7.97 -2.64
N VAL A 97 11.59 -8.04 -2.36
CA VAL A 97 10.62 -7.06 -2.86
C VAL A 97 10.95 -5.66 -2.33
N LEU A 98 11.20 -5.53 -1.02
CA LEU A 98 11.59 -4.28 -0.39
C LEU A 98 12.91 -3.72 -0.94
N ALA A 99 13.90 -4.59 -1.19
CA ALA A 99 15.18 -4.19 -1.75
C ALA A 99 15.03 -3.61 -3.16
N ILE A 100 14.25 -4.27 -4.03
CA ILE A 100 13.98 -3.78 -5.39
C ILE A 100 13.26 -2.43 -5.33
N GLU A 101 12.25 -2.30 -4.48
CA GLU A 101 11.48 -1.07 -4.34
C GLU A 101 12.33 0.08 -3.79
N THR A 102 13.21 -0.22 -2.83
CA THR A 102 14.20 0.74 -2.31
C THR A 102 15.18 1.19 -3.39
N VAL A 103 15.65 0.29 -4.26
CA VAL A 103 16.53 0.65 -5.38
C VAL A 103 15.83 1.58 -6.37
N ILE A 104 14.56 1.30 -6.71
CA ILE A 104 13.77 2.18 -7.57
C ILE A 104 13.60 3.57 -6.93
N LEU A 105 13.30 3.63 -5.63
CA LEU A 105 13.14 4.91 -4.92
C LEU A 105 14.46 5.69 -4.79
N LEU A 106 15.58 5.01 -4.53
CA LEU A 106 16.90 5.64 -4.48
C LEU A 106 17.29 6.19 -5.85
N THR A 107 17.10 5.43 -6.92
CA THR A 107 17.38 5.92 -8.29
C THR A 107 16.49 7.12 -8.64
N PHE A 108 15.22 7.11 -8.25
CA PHE A 108 14.34 8.27 -8.41
C PHE A 108 14.88 9.50 -7.65
N GLN A 109 15.26 9.33 -6.39
CA GLN A 109 15.78 10.39 -5.53
C GLN A 109 17.08 11.03 -6.06
N PHE A 110 18.00 10.24 -6.60
CA PHE A 110 19.32 10.74 -7.02
C PHE A 110 19.37 11.19 -8.47
N VAL A 111 18.61 10.56 -9.37
CA VAL A 111 18.65 10.86 -10.81
C VAL A 111 17.66 11.97 -11.17
N SER A 112 16.45 11.96 -10.60
CA SER A 112 15.39 12.89 -10.98
C SER A 112 14.52 13.26 -9.77
N PRO A 113 15.08 13.93 -8.74
CA PRO A 113 14.33 14.30 -7.55
C PRO A 113 13.15 15.22 -7.90
N LEU A 114 12.01 14.98 -7.25
CA LEU A 114 10.88 15.90 -7.24
C LEU A 114 11.27 17.17 -6.49
N ARG A 115 11.09 18.32 -7.16
CA ARG A 115 11.28 19.64 -6.58
C ARG A 115 9.95 20.36 -6.55
N TRP A 116 9.77 21.16 -5.50
CA TRP A 116 8.59 21.98 -5.37
C TRP A 116 8.73 23.20 -6.28
N GLU A 117 7.78 23.37 -7.19
CA GLU A 117 7.66 24.52 -8.07
C GLU A 117 6.26 25.13 -7.94
N ARG A 118 6.18 26.45 -8.05
CA ARG A 118 4.91 27.18 -7.98
C ARG A 118 4.58 27.73 -9.35
N GLU A 119 3.47 27.26 -9.90
CA GLU A 119 2.93 27.77 -11.16
C GLU A 119 1.88 28.85 -10.88
N VAL A 120 1.95 29.96 -11.63
CA VAL A 120 0.99 31.07 -11.54
C VAL A 120 -0.01 30.90 -12.67
N LEU A 121 -1.25 30.58 -12.32
CA LEU A 121 -2.37 30.51 -13.25
C LEU A 121 -2.80 31.93 -13.61
N ARG A 122 -2.75 32.23 -14.92
CA ARG A 122 -3.10 33.54 -15.47
C ARG A 122 -4.44 33.46 -16.20
N ASP A 123 -5.23 34.51 -16.07
CA ASP A 123 -6.46 34.71 -16.85
C ASP A 123 -6.14 34.95 -18.33
N ILE A 124 -7.16 34.93 -19.19
CA ILE A 124 -7.13 35.31 -20.60
C ILE A 124 -6.54 36.71 -20.79
N ASN A 125 -6.73 37.59 -19.79
CA ASN A 125 -6.19 38.94 -19.74
C ASN A 125 -4.73 39.03 -19.24
N GLY A 126 -4.08 37.89 -18.95
CA GLY A 126 -2.70 37.82 -18.45
C GLY A 126 -2.51 38.16 -16.97
N ASN A 127 -3.58 38.48 -16.26
CA ASN A 127 -3.58 38.77 -14.82
C ASN A 127 -3.40 37.48 -14.01
N ALA A 128 -2.56 37.51 -12.98
CA ALA A 128 -2.41 36.40 -12.04
C ALA A 128 -3.70 36.24 -11.21
N VAL A 129 -4.37 35.10 -11.34
CA VAL A 129 -5.62 34.80 -10.61
C VAL A 129 -5.33 33.92 -9.40
N GLU A 130 -4.49 32.90 -9.59
CA GLU A 130 -4.20 31.89 -8.60
C GLU A 130 -2.75 31.39 -8.76
N SER A 131 -2.15 30.90 -7.67
CA SER A 131 -0.84 30.24 -7.74
C SER A 131 -0.92 28.90 -7.02
N VAL A 132 -0.55 27.82 -7.71
CA VAL A 132 -0.61 26.45 -7.18
C VAL A 132 0.81 25.90 -7.00
N GLY A 133 1.07 25.21 -5.89
CA GLY A 133 2.33 24.52 -5.65
C GLY A 133 2.26 23.08 -6.16
N CYS A 134 3.20 22.66 -6.99
CA CYS A 134 3.29 21.31 -7.51
C CYS A 134 4.70 20.74 -7.30
N CYS A 135 4.79 19.41 -7.18
CA CYS A 135 6.08 18.72 -7.19
C CYS A 135 6.37 18.29 -8.63
N GLU A 136 7.29 18.97 -9.29
CA GLU A 136 7.67 18.70 -10.68
C GLU A 136 9.05 18.04 -10.78
N SER A 137 9.22 17.29 -11.87
CA SER A 137 10.47 16.58 -12.17
C SER A 137 10.53 16.28 -13.66
N GLU A 138 11.64 16.63 -14.29
CA GLU A 138 11.86 16.51 -15.74
C GLU A 138 11.63 15.08 -16.27
N SER A 139 12.03 14.06 -15.51
CA SER A 139 11.89 12.64 -15.88
C SER A 139 11.21 11.81 -14.79
N GLY A 140 10.59 12.44 -13.80
CA GLY A 140 10.00 11.75 -12.64
C GLY A 140 8.87 10.78 -13.00
N TRP A 141 8.18 11.03 -14.10
CA TRP A 141 7.13 10.12 -14.60
C TRP A 141 7.64 8.71 -14.86
N TRP A 142 8.84 8.54 -15.42
CA TRP A 142 9.39 7.21 -15.71
C TRP A 142 9.70 6.41 -14.45
N PHE A 143 10.23 7.08 -13.42
CA PHE A 143 10.49 6.45 -12.12
C PHE A 143 9.20 6.09 -11.40
N PHE A 144 8.20 6.97 -11.45
CA PHE A 144 6.87 6.69 -10.90
C PHE A 144 6.21 5.51 -11.63
N ALA A 145 6.29 5.47 -12.97
CA ALA A 145 5.78 4.37 -13.78
C ALA A 145 6.50 3.05 -13.48
N ALA A 146 7.83 3.08 -13.27
CA ALA A 146 8.60 1.90 -12.86
C ALA A 146 8.18 1.38 -11.48
N LEU A 147 8.00 2.28 -10.50
CA LEU A 147 7.55 1.95 -9.15
C LEU A 147 6.15 1.33 -9.15
N VAL A 148 5.19 1.98 -9.81
CA VAL A 148 3.81 1.49 -9.92
C VAL A 148 3.76 0.20 -10.74
N GLY A 149 4.49 0.13 -11.84
CA GLY A 149 4.57 -1.06 -12.69
C GLY A 149 5.09 -2.28 -11.93
N PHE A 150 6.15 -2.11 -11.14
CA PHE A 150 6.65 -3.17 -10.25
C PHE A 150 5.58 -3.62 -9.24
N ASN A 151 4.88 -2.68 -8.62
CA ASN A 151 3.80 -2.98 -7.67
C ASN A 151 2.60 -3.69 -8.30
N ILE A 152 2.21 -3.33 -9.53
CA ILE A 152 1.18 -4.02 -10.32
C ILE A 152 1.62 -5.45 -10.63
N LEU A 153 2.86 -5.67 -11.07
CA LEU A 153 3.40 -7.01 -11.36
C LEU A 153 3.41 -7.90 -10.12
N CYS A 154 3.85 -7.35 -8.98
CA CYS A 154 3.84 -8.02 -7.69
C CYS A 154 2.43 -8.43 -7.27
N LEU A 155 1.45 -7.51 -7.37
CA LEU A 155 0.04 -7.80 -7.07
C LEU A 155 -0.55 -8.84 -8.02
N PHE A 156 -0.27 -8.73 -9.33
CA PHE A 156 -0.74 -9.70 -10.32
C PHE A 156 -0.21 -11.11 -10.01
N TYR A 157 1.08 -11.23 -9.71
CA TYR A 157 1.67 -12.50 -9.29
C TYR A 157 1.02 -13.05 -8.02
N ALA A 158 0.75 -12.19 -7.03
CA ALA A 158 0.03 -12.59 -5.81
C ALA A 158 -1.41 -13.07 -6.12
N LEU A 159 -2.13 -12.42 -7.03
CA LEU A 159 -3.45 -12.86 -7.48
C LEU A 159 -3.42 -14.25 -8.13
N VAL A 160 -2.45 -14.49 -9.02
CA VAL A 160 -2.24 -15.81 -9.63
C VAL A 160 -1.98 -16.87 -8.55
N LEU A 161 -1.15 -16.57 -7.56
CA LEU A 161 -0.92 -17.48 -6.44
C LEU A 161 -2.18 -17.74 -5.61
N CYS A 162 -2.93 -16.69 -5.27
CA CYS A 162 -4.19 -16.83 -4.55
C CYS A 162 -5.18 -17.72 -5.31
N PHE A 163 -5.30 -17.51 -6.63
CA PHE A 163 -6.16 -18.31 -7.50
C PHE A 163 -5.71 -19.78 -7.51
N GLN A 164 -4.41 -20.04 -7.64
CA GLN A 164 -3.84 -21.38 -7.54
C GLN A 164 -4.12 -22.03 -6.18
N THR A 165 -4.22 -21.26 -5.09
CA THR A 165 -4.48 -21.79 -3.75
C THR A 165 -5.96 -21.89 -3.39
N LYS A 166 -6.88 -21.44 -4.25
CA LYS A 166 -8.33 -21.35 -3.94
C LYS A 166 -8.98 -22.71 -3.68
N HIS A 167 -8.49 -23.77 -4.32
CA HIS A 167 -9.02 -25.13 -4.17
C HIS A 167 -8.54 -25.83 -2.88
N ILE A 168 -7.54 -25.27 -2.20
CA ILE A 168 -7.01 -25.84 -0.98
C ILE A 168 -8.04 -25.55 0.12
N PRO A 169 -8.59 -26.58 0.79
CA PRO A 169 -9.41 -26.39 1.97
C PRO A 169 -8.49 -25.95 3.12
N SER A 170 -8.02 -24.71 3.05
CA SER A 170 -7.48 -24.06 4.23
C SER A 170 -8.65 -23.92 5.19
N ASP A 171 -8.47 -24.31 6.45
CA ASP A 171 -9.46 -24.28 7.55
C ASP A 171 -10.27 -22.97 7.74
N PHE A 172 -10.12 -21.95 6.90
CA PHE A 172 -10.59 -20.60 7.16
C PHE A 172 -10.98 -19.83 5.90
N ALA A 173 -12.11 -19.13 6.00
CA ALA A 173 -12.47 -17.94 5.22
C ALA A 173 -11.35 -16.86 5.17
N GLU A 174 -10.29 -16.95 5.98
CA GLU A 174 -9.13 -16.05 5.99
C GLU A 174 -8.43 -15.96 4.63
N SER A 175 -8.32 -17.07 3.87
CA SER A 175 -7.72 -17.05 2.52
C SER A 175 -8.56 -16.27 1.51
N ASN A 176 -9.89 -16.38 1.57
CA ASN A 176 -10.80 -15.60 0.73
C ASN A 176 -10.70 -14.10 1.02
N TYR A 177 -10.58 -13.70 2.29
CA TYR A 177 -10.37 -12.29 2.65
C TYR A 177 -9.02 -11.76 2.14
N ILE A 178 -7.95 -12.57 2.20
CA ILE A 178 -6.64 -12.18 1.63
C ILE A 178 -6.74 -12.00 0.11
N PHE A 179 -7.38 -12.95 -0.60
CA PHE A 179 -7.60 -12.82 -2.03
C PHE A 179 -8.39 -11.55 -2.37
N LEU A 180 -9.48 -11.30 -1.64
CA LEU A 180 -10.31 -10.11 -1.82
C LEU A 180 -9.50 -8.83 -1.57
N SER A 181 -8.69 -8.77 -0.51
CA SER A 181 -7.82 -7.62 -0.24
C SER A 181 -6.82 -7.36 -1.36
N VAL A 182 -6.12 -8.39 -1.85
CA VAL A 182 -5.14 -8.25 -2.94
C VAL A 182 -5.82 -7.83 -4.24
N MET A 183 -7.03 -8.33 -4.52
CA MET A 183 -7.81 -7.94 -5.69
C MET A 183 -8.23 -6.47 -5.64
N PHE A 184 -8.70 -5.98 -4.49
CA PHE A 184 -9.01 -4.55 -4.32
C PHE A 184 -7.77 -3.67 -4.43
N MET A 185 -6.64 -4.06 -3.84
CA MET A 185 -5.37 -3.33 -3.99
C MET A 185 -4.97 -3.21 -5.46
N PHE A 186 -5.11 -4.30 -6.23
CA PHE A 186 -4.83 -4.31 -7.67
C PHE A 186 -5.76 -3.40 -8.45
N GLN A 187 -7.07 -3.47 -8.20
CA GLN A 187 -8.06 -2.64 -8.88
C GLN A 187 -7.84 -1.15 -8.60
N VAL A 188 -7.63 -0.77 -7.34
CA VAL A 188 -7.38 0.64 -6.96
C VAL A 188 -6.11 1.14 -7.65
N LEU A 189 -5.03 0.36 -7.64
CA LEU A 189 -3.78 0.78 -8.26
C LEU A 189 -3.89 0.93 -9.79
N VAL A 190 -4.53 -0.02 -10.47
CA VAL A 190 -4.73 0.01 -11.93
C VAL A 190 -5.64 1.16 -12.35
N LEU A 191 -6.67 1.48 -11.56
CA LEU A 191 -7.58 2.60 -11.85
C LEU A 191 -6.97 3.96 -11.47
N ALA A 192 -6.16 4.03 -10.42
CA ALA A 192 -5.56 5.27 -9.98
C ALA A 192 -4.62 5.87 -11.04
N VAL A 193 -3.85 5.06 -11.76
CA VAL A 193 -2.90 5.54 -12.78
C VAL A 193 -3.55 6.36 -13.90
N PRO A 194 -4.52 5.83 -14.68
CA PRO A 194 -5.14 6.59 -15.76
C PRO A 194 -5.94 7.77 -15.24
N VAL A 195 -6.64 7.63 -14.09
CA VAL A 195 -7.41 8.73 -13.52
C VAL A 195 -6.49 9.86 -13.09
N SER A 196 -5.38 9.56 -12.42
CA SER A 196 -4.35 10.55 -12.06
C SER A 196 -3.72 11.22 -13.28
N ALA A 197 -3.53 10.50 -14.39
CA ALA A 197 -3.04 11.08 -15.62
C ALA A 197 -4.05 12.05 -16.27
N MET A 198 -5.35 11.75 -16.19
CA MET A 198 -6.40 12.61 -16.75
C MET A 198 -6.61 13.91 -15.98
N VAL A 199 -6.34 13.93 -14.67
CA VAL A 199 -6.59 15.09 -13.81
C VAL A 199 -5.31 15.87 -13.46
N ARG A 200 -4.20 15.59 -14.14
CA ARG A 200 -2.88 16.20 -13.84
C ARG A 200 -2.91 17.73 -13.90
N ASP A 201 -3.71 18.30 -14.81
CA ASP A 201 -3.79 19.75 -15.03
C ASP A 201 -4.51 20.50 -13.88
N ASN A 202 -5.23 19.78 -13.02
CA ASN A 202 -5.91 20.38 -11.87
C ASN A 202 -5.29 19.84 -10.58
N THR A 203 -4.39 20.62 -9.98
CA THR A 203 -3.64 20.26 -8.77
C THR A 203 -4.54 19.82 -7.61
N ASN A 204 -5.68 20.51 -7.40
CA ASN A 204 -6.62 20.18 -6.33
C ASN A 204 -7.28 18.80 -6.55
N VAL A 205 -7.71 18.52 -7.77
CA VAL A 205 -8.30 17.22 -8.13
C VAL A 205 -7.25 16.12 -8.09
N PHE A 206 -6.04 16.39 -8.59
CA PHE A 206 -4.91 15.47 -8.56
C PHE A 206 -4.52 15.08 -7.13
N TYR A 207 -4.45 16.06 -6.22
CA TYR A 207 -4.23 15.86 -4.79
C TYR A 207 -5.32 14.95 -4.19
N PHE A 208 -6.59 15.32 -4.37
CA PHE A 208 -7.72 14.58 -3.81
C PHE A 208 -7.76 13.13 -4.31
N MET A 209 -7.51 12.92 -5.60
CA MET A 209 -7.45 11.58 -6.19
C MET A 209 -6.35 10.73 -5.59
N ARG A 210 -5.14 11.27 -5.40
CA ARG A 210 -4.02 10.52 -4.80
C ARG A 210 -4.25 10.22 -3.33
N ALA A 211 -4.66 11.21 -2.54
CA ALA A 211 -4.99 11.02 -1.12
C ALA A 211 -6.14 10.01 -0.95
N GLY A 212 -7.18 10.13 -1.77
CA GLY A 212 -8.32 9.22 -1.79
C GLY A 212 -7.94 7.79 -2.15
N ALA A 213 -7.08 7.60 -3.16
CA ALA A 213 -6.59 6.26 -3.53
C ALA A 213 -5.81 5.60 -2.40
N ILE A 214 -4.90 6.34 -1.76
CA ILE A 214 -4.10 5.85 -0.62
C ILE A 214 -5.00 5.51 0.56
N PHE A 215 -5.93 6.39 0.91
CA PHE A 215 -6.87 6.17 2.01
C PHE A 215 -7.75 4.95 1.74
N LEU A 216 -8.39 4.89 0.57
CA LEU A 216 -9.30 3.80 0.19
C LEU A 216 -8.57 2.46 0.22
N GLN A 217 -7.35 2.41 -0.33
CA GLN A 217 -6.55 1.20 -0.34
C GLN A 217 -6.25 0.70 1.08
N ASN A 218 -5.73 1.56 1.96
CA ASN A 218 -5.38 1.19 3.33
C ASN A 218 -6.62 0.80 4.13
N PHE A 219 -7.70 1.58 4.02
CA PHE A 219 -8.96 1.32 4.70
C PHE A 219 -9.56 -0.03 4.29
N THR A 220 -9.65 -0.31 2.99
CA THR A 220 -10.20 -1.57 2.47
C THR A 220 -9.40 -2.78 2.95
N VAL A 221 -8.05 -2.72 2.92
CA VAL A 221 -7.21 -3.81 3.42
C VAL A 221 -7.44 -4.07 4.90
N LEU A 222 -7.47 -3.01 5.72
CA LEU A 222 -7.71 -3.14 7.16
C LEU A 222 -9.11 -3.71 7.45
N CYS A 223 -10.15 -3.18 6.82
CA CYS A 223 -11.53 -3.65 7.02
C CYS A 223 -11.70 -5.12 6.63
N ILE A 224 -11.18 -5.54 5.47
CA ILE A 224 -11.33 -6.92 4.99
C ILE A 224 -10.55 -7.91 5.87
N ILE A 225 -9.34 -7.55 6.32
CA ILE A 225 -8.49 -8.46 7.10
C ILE A 225 -8.91 -8.52 8.58
N PHE A 226 -9.25 -7.38 9.19
CA PHE A 226 -9.57 -7.29 10.61
C PHE A 226 -11.07 -7.42 10.91
N GLY A 227 -11.95 -6.96 10.01
CA GLY A 227 -13.41 -7.02 10.20
C GLY A 227 -13.94 -8.40 10.59
N PRO A 228 -13.63 -9.48 9.85
CA PRO A 228 -14.09 -10.82 10.19
C PRO A 228 -13.51 -11.34 11.51
N LYS A 229 -12.31 -10.87 11.89
CA LYS A 229 -11.64 -11.28 13.13
C LYS A 229 -12.29 -10.62 14.34
N MET A 230 -12.57 -9.32 14.24
CA MET A 230 -13.27 -8.56 15.28
C MET A 230 -14.69 -9.11 15.48
N TYR A 231 -15.43 -9.35 14.40
CA TYR A 231 -16.77 -9.93 14.47
C TYR A 231 -16.79 -11.30 15.18
N ARG A 232 -15.83 -12.18 14.85
CA ARG A 232 -15.69 -13.50 15.50
C ARG A 232 -15.32 -13.42 16.97
N ILE A 233 -14.56 -12.41 17.40
CA ILE A 233 -14.21 -12.21 18.80
C ILE A 233 -15.45 -11.74 19.56
N TYR A 234 -16.14 -10.72 19.05
CA TYR A 234 -17.36 -10.18 19.63
C TYR A 234 -18.43 -11.25 19.86
N LYS A 235 -18.72 -12.06 18.82
CA LYS A 235 -19.69 -13.17 18.94
C LYS A 235 -19.28 -14.24 19.95
N LYS A 236 -17.98 -14.55 20.06
CA LYS A 236 -17.46 -15.53 21.04
C LYS A 236 -17.49 -15.02 22.47
N GLU A 237 -17.38 -13.72 22.65
CA GLU A 237 -17.47 -13.06 23.95
C GLU A 237 -18.91 -13.04 24.43
N ASP A 238 -19.85 -12.71 23.55
CA ASP A 238 -21.29 -12.79 23.79
C ASP A 238 -21.73 -14.21 24.19
N SER A 239 -21.35 -15.24 23.41
CA SER A 239 -21.66 -16.64 23.76
C SER A 239 -21.06 -17.08 25.11
N ARG A 240 -19.86 -16.59 25.47
CA ARG A 240 -19.25 -16.88 26.79
C ARG A 240 -19.95 -16.14 27.93
N ALA A 241 -20.43 -14.92 27.67
CA ALA A 241 -21.22 -14.15 28.63
C ALA A 241 -22.58 -14.80 28.88
N THR A 242 -23.24 -15.35 27.85
CA THR A 242 -24.48 -16.12 27.99
C THR A 242 -24.27 -17.38 28.82
N ILE A 243 -23.22 -18.17 28.57
CA ILE A 243 -22.93 -19.40 29.33
C ILE A 243 -22.66 -19.09 30.80
N ARG A 244 -21.94 -18.01 31.11
CA ARG A 244 -21.68 -17.59 32.51
C ARG A 244 -22.93 -17.10 33.26
N ARG A 245 -24.00 -16.71 32.57
CA ARG A 245 -25.27 -16.32 33.21
C ARG A 245 -26.16 -17.52 33.56
N HIS A 246 -25.86 -18.70 33.02
CA HIS A 246 -26.61 -19.94 33.26
C HIS A 246 -25.88 -20.94 34.17
N LEU A 247 -24.71 -20.55 34.70
CA LEU A 247 -23.95 -21.24 35.74
C LEU A 247 -24.03 -20.42 37.03
#